data_AF-A0A930L4I9-F1
#
_entry.id   AF-A0A930L4I9-F1
#
_cell.length_a   1.000
_cell.length_b   1.000
_cell.length_c   1.000
_cell.angle_alpha   90.00
_cell.angle_beta   90.00
_cell.angle_gamma   90.00
#
_symmetry.space_group_name_H-M   'P 1'
#
loop_
_entity.id
_entity.type
_entity.pdbx_description
1 polymer ?
#
loop_
_entity_poly.entity_id
_entity_poly.type
_entity_poly.pdbx_seq_one_letter_code
_entity_poly.pdbx_strand_id
1 'polypeptide(L)'
;MAEQEQQSEPLWTVTVEMMYRKISPEWLTVGVATDTLARLVEWAAPANPEIKPPEVPLTAEAVRQFVAAVAAQPEFEWRVHVEPAPEGTRATIDVLEDFAHRCEDGTVTVEDMNRHDILSTLYFKPARMFKFDAGTHTSGQYRGWN
;
A
#
# COMPACT_ATOMS: atom_id res chain seq x y z
N MET A 1 9.85 24.66 -29.92
CA MET A 1 10.45 23.32 -29.76
C MET A 1 9.44 22.51 -28.99
N ALA A 2 9.05 21.35 -29.51
CA ALA A 2 8.01 20.53 -28.91
C ALA A 2 8.57 19.91 -27.61
N GLU A 3 8.26 20.51 -26.48
CA GLU A 3 8.32 19.82 -25.20
C GLU A 3 7.26 18.73 -25.30
N GLN A 4 7.73 17.51 -25.45
CA GLN A 4 6.91 16.32 -25.34
C GLN A 4 6.23 16.42 -23.98
N GLU A 5 4.93 16.74 -23.99
CA GLU A 5 4.02 16.41 -22.90
C GLU A 5 4.16 14.90 -22.72
N GLN A 6 5.13 14.51 -21.90
CA GLN A 6 5.25 13.18 -21.36
C GLN A 6 3.93 13.02 -20.64
N GLN A 7 2.96 12.39 -21.31
CA GLN A 7 1.68 12.05 -20.74
C GLN A 7 2.02 11.16 -19.55
N SER A 8 2.25 11.78 -18.39
CA SER A 8 2.40 11.07 -17.13
C SER A 8 1.14 10.25 -17.04
N GLU A 9 1.30 8.94 -17.16
CA GLU A 9 0.19 8.01 -17.07
C GLU A 9 -0.62 8.38 -15.82
N PRO A 10 -1.97 8.43 -15.92
CA PRO A 10 -2.78 8.88 -14.80
C PRO A 10 -2.46 8.00 -13.60
N LEU A 11 -2.06 8.65 -12.51
CA LEU A 11 -1.78 7.96 -11.25
C LEU A 11 -3.10 7.61 -10.57
N TRP A 12 -3.11 6.47 -9.90
CA TRP A 12 -4.25 5.94 -9.18
C TRP A 12 -3.81 5.62 -7.75
N THR A 13 -4.64 6.01 -6.79
CA THR A 13 -4.46 5.63 -5.40
C THR A 13 -5.33 4.42 -5.10
N VAL A 14 -4.69 3.32 -4.73
CA VAL A 14 -5.33 2.16 -4.13
C VAL A 14 -5.27 2.26 -2.61
N THR A 15 -6.41 2.10 -1.97
CA THR A 15 -6.55 2.01 -0.51
C THR A 15 -7.12 0.65 -0.18
N VAL A 16 -6.44 -0.09 0.69
CA VAL A 16 -6.87 -1.40 1.18
C VAL A 16 -7.24 -1.28 2.65
N GLU A 17 -8.45 -1.70 2.96
CA GLU A 17 -9.00 -1.72 4.30
C GLU A 17 -9.40 -3.14 4.69
N MET A 18 -9.19 -3.48 5.96
CA MET A 18 -9.64 -4.74 6.54
C MET A 18 -10.53 -4.48 7.75
N MET A 19 -11.55 -5.31 7.92
CA MET A 19 -12.39 -5.34 9.10
C MET A 19 -12.34 -6.74 9.71
N TYR A 20 -12.00 -6.83 10.99
CA TYR A 20 -12.05 -8.10 11.71
C TYR A 20 -13.41 -8.31 12.35
N ARG A 21 -14.32 -8.92 11.57
CA ARG A 21 -15.74 -9.13 11.92
C ARG A 21 -15.97 -9.76 13.31
N LYS A 22 -15.00 -10.53 13.82
CA LYS A 22 -15.12 -11.22 15.12
C LYS A 22 -14.77 -10.38 16.34
N ILE A 23 -13.97 -9.33 16.22
CA ILE A 23 -13.55 -8.51 17.38
C ILE A 23 -14.04 -7.06 17.27
N SER A 24 -13.90 -6.44 16.10
CA SER A 24 -14.23 -5.02 15.92
C SER A 24 -14.86 -4.78 14.55
N PRO A 25 -16.05 -4.13 14.48
CA PRO A 25 -16.72 -3.79 13.23
C PRO A 25 -16.16 -2.52 12.56
N GLU A 26 -14.92 -2.14 12.87
CA GLU A 26 -14.28 -0.93 12.33
C GLU A 26 -13.39 -1.30 11.13
N TRP A 27 -13.50 -0.49 10.07
CA TRP A 27 -12.62 -0.59 8.90
C TRP A 27 -11.28 0.04 9.24
N LEU A 28 -10.22 -0.75 9.16
CA LEU A 28 -8.85 -0.31 9.38
C LEU A 28 -8.15 -0.23 8.03
N THR A 29 -7.62 0.94 7.70
CA THR A 29 -6.73 1.08 6.54
C THR A 29 -5.42 0.37 6.82
N VAL A 30 -5.12 -0.66 6.03
CA VAL A 30 -3.91 -1.48 6.18
C VAL A 30 -2.88 -1.18 5.12
N GLY A 31 -3.27 -0.46 4.08
CA GLY A 31 -2.43 -0.24 2.94
C GLY A 31 -2.92 0.92 2.10
N VAL A 32 -2.00 1.79 1.68
CA VAL A 32 -2.25 2.81 0.65
C VAL A 32 -1.10 2.80 -0.35
N ALA A 33 -1.40 2.87 -1.64
CA ALA A 33 -0.39 2.94 -2.69
C ALA A 33 -0.89 3.81 -3.83
N THR A 34 -0.06 4.70 -4.32
CA THR A 34 -0.32 5.55 -5.46
C THR A 34 0.65 5.20 -6.57
N ASP A 35 0.15 4.75 -7.71
CA ASP A 35 0.96 4.50 -8.91
C ASP A 35 0.05 4.37 -10.14
N THR A 36 0.63 4.13 -11.30
CA THR A 36 -0.06 3.68 -12.50
C THR A 36 -0.75 2.33 -12.27
N LEU A 37 -1.86 2.06 -12.97
CA LEU A 37 -2.58 0.79 -12.87
C LEU A 37 -1.67 -0.42 -13.16
N ALA A 38 -0.75 -0.29 -14.13
CA ALA A 38 0.20 -1.33 -14.48
C ALA A 38 1.12 -1.67 -13.30
N ARG A 39 1.73 -0.65 -12.69
CA ARG A 39 2.59 -0.83 -11.52
C ARG A 39 1.85 -1.42 -10.35
N LEU A 40 0.65 -0.94 -10.03
CA LEU A 40 -0.18 -1.50 -8.96
C LEU A 40 -0.43 -3.02 -9.17
N VAL A 41 -0.64 -3.46 -10.40
CA VAL A 41 -0.79 -4.88 -10.75
C VAL A 41 0.53 -5.64 -10.64
N GLU A 42 1.63 -5.08 -11.15
CA GLU A 42 2.97 -5.67 -11.04
C GLU A 42 3.36 -5.95 -9.58
N TRP A 43 2.99 -5.05 -8.67
CA TRP A 43 3.22 -5.19 -7.23
C TRP A 43 2.32 -6.24 -6.58
N ALA A 44 1.03 -6.27 -6.94
CA ALA A 44 0.09 -7.22 -6.34
C ALA A 44 0.24 -8.65 -6.89
N ALA A 45 0.79 -8.84 -8.09
CA ALA A 45 1.01 -10.15 -8.70
C ALA A 45 1.84 -11.15 -7.85
N PRO A 46 3.01 -10.80 -7.32
CA PRO A 46 3.79 -11.73 -6.49
C PRO A 46 3.12 -12.04 -5.14
N ALA A 47 2.18 -11.21 -4.67
CA ALA A 47 1.53 -11.41 -3.38
C ALA A 47 0.61 -12.64 -3.33
N ASN A 48 0.00 -12.98 -4.47
CA ASN A 48 -0.71 -14.24 -4.64
C ASN A 48 -0.58 -14.75 -6.08
N PRO A 49 0.44 -15.60 -6.37
CA PRO A 49 0.72 -16.06 -7.73
C PRO A 49 -0.37 -16.98 -8.32
N GLU A 50 -1.32 -17.43 -7.50
CA GLU A 50 -2.46 -18.25 -7.97
C GLU A 50 -3.52 -17.39 -8.67
N ILE A 51 -3.53 -16.08 -8.43
CA ILE A 51 -4.47 -15.14 -9.03
C ILE A 51 -3.81 -14.53 -10.25
N LYS A 52 -4.47 -14.68 -11.40
CA LYS A 52 -3.97 -14.11 -12.65
C LYS A 52 -4.13 -12.58 -12.62
N PRO A 53 -3.10 -11.83 -13.03
CA PRO A 53 -3.24 -10.39 -13.22
C PRO A 53 -4.28 -10.11 -14.31
N PRO A 54 -5.00 -8.98 -14.22
CA PRO A 54 -5.97 -8.57 -15.22
C PRO A 54 -5.29 -8.38 -16.58
N GLU A 55 -5.98 -8.82 -17.64
CA GLU A 55 -5.52 -8.64 -19.01
C GLU A 55 -5.73 -7.18 -19.47
N VAL A 56 -4.88 -6.71 -20.37
CA VAL A 56 -5.01 -5.36 -20.94
C VAL A 56 -6.27 -5.25 -21.82
N PRO A 57 -7.00 -4.12 -21.81
CA PRO A 57 -6.68 -2.86 -21.14
C PRO A 57 -6.97 -2.86 -19.63
N LEU A 58 -6.01 -2.34 -18.84
CA LEU A 58 -6.16 -2.19 -17.40
C LEU A 58 -7.18 -1.11 -17.07
N THR A 59 -8.17 -1.45 -16.25
CA THR A 59 -9.15 -0.50 -15.71
C THR A 59 -9.03 -0.44 -14.19
N ALA A 60 -9.40 0.70 -13.60
CA ALA A 60 -9.40 0.87 -12.15
C ALA A 60 -10.22 -0.22 -11.44
N GLU A 61 -11.35 -0.63 -12.04
CA GLU A 61 -12.19 -1.71 -11.51
C GLU A 61 -11.50 -3.08 -11.59
N ALA A 62 -10.83 -3.39 -12.70
CA ALA A 62 -10.08 -4.64 -12.84
C ALA A 62 -8.92 -4.72 -11.83
N VAL A 63 -8.18 -3.63 -11.63
CA VAL A 63 -7.12 -3.55 -10.61
C VAL A 63 -7.71 -3.66 -9.21
N ARG A 64 -8.84 -2.98 -8.93
CA ARG A 64 -9.54 -3.08 -7.65
C ARG A 64 -9.93 -4.54 -7.35
N GLN A 65 -10.54 -5.23 -8.30
CA GLN A 65 -10.95 -6.63 -8.13
C GLN A 65 -9.75 -7.55 -7.95
N PHE A 66 -8.66 -7.32 -8.70
CA PHE A 66 -7.43 -8.08 -8.57
C PHE A 66 -6.79 -7.92 -7.20
N VAL A 67 -6.58 -6.68 -6.74
CA VAL A 67 -6.01 -6.39 -5.42
C VAL A 67 -6.90 -6.94 -4.30
N ALA A 68 -8.22 -6.80 -4.42
CA ALA A 68 -9.16 -7.37 -3.45
C ALA A 68 -9.06 -8.91 -3.39
N ALA A 69 -8.93 -9.57 -4.55
CA ALA A 69 -8.79 -11.02 -4.61
C ALA A 69 -7.44 -11.49 -4.03
N VAL A 70 -6.37 -10.76 -4.32
CA VAL A 70 -5.02 -11.01 -3.76
C VAL A 70 -4.99 -10.83 -2.25
N ALA A 71 -5.67 -9.81 -1.74
CA ALA A 71 -5.74 -9.50 -0.32
C ALA A 71 -6.73 -10.40 0.46
N ALA A 72 -7.68 -11.04 -0.22
CA ALA A 72 -8.75 -11.79 0.39
C ALA A 72 -8.24 -12.90 1.32
N GLN A 73 -8.62 -12.82 2.59
CA GLN A 73 -8.37 -13.83 3.61
C GLN A 73 -9.68 -14.21 4.30
N PRO A 74 -9.93 -15.50 4.58
CA PRO A 74 -11.21 -15.98 5.10
C PRO A 74 -11.54 -15.47 6.51
N GLU A 75 -10.55 -14.98 7.25
CA GLU A 75 -10.69 -14.51 8.61
C GLU A 75 -11.12 -13.03 8.70
N PHE A 76 -10.98 -12.26 7.60
CA PHE A 76 -11.19 -10.82 7.58
C PHE A 76 -12.13 -10.42 6.43
N GLU A 77 -12.86 -9.33 6.61
CA GLU A 77 -13.57 -8.69 5.50
C GLU A 77 -12.66 -7.63 4.88
N TRP A 78 -12.59 -7.58 3.55
CA TRP A 78 -11.67 -6.70 2.83
C TRP A 78 -12.44 -5.71 1.96
N ARG A 79 -11.98 -4.45 1.95
CA ARG A 79 -12.43 -3.41 1.02
C ARG A 79 -11.23 -2.82 0.32
N VAL A 80 -11.38 -2.64 -0.99
CA VAL A 80 -10.36 -2.00 -1.82
C VAL A 80 -11.04 -0.86 -2.56
N HIS A 81 -10.42 0.31 -2.49
CA HIS A 81 -10.82 1.52 -3.18
C HIS A 81 -9.72 1.87 -4.16
N VAL A 82 -10.07 2.20 -5.40
CA VAL A 82 -9.14 2.64 -6.43
C VAL A 82 -9.71 3.92 -7.03
N GLU A 83 -9.01 5.03 -6.83
CA GLU A 83 -9.45 6.37 -7.23
C GLU A 83 -8.32 7.08 -7.96
N PRO A 84 -8.61 8.00 -8.91
CA PRO A 84 -7.57 8.78 -9.56
C PRO A 84 -6.85 9.62 -8.50
N ALA A 85 -5.52 9.64 -8.55
CA ALA A 85 -4.72 10.41 -7.61
C ALA A 85 -4.92 11.92 -7.86
N PRO A 86 -4.94 12.75 -6.80
CA PRO A 86 -5.05 14.19 -6.97
C PRO A 86 -3.83 14.75 -7.72
N GLU A 87 -4.03 15.86 -8.43
CA GLU A 87 -2.98 16.52 -9.21
C GLU A 87 -1.78 16.87 -8.31
N GLY A 88 -0.57 16.52 -8.76
CA GLY A 88 0.67 16.73 -8.00
C GLY A 88 0.99 15.65 -6.97
N THR A 89 0.18 14.58 -6.86
CA THR A 89 0.54 13.40 -6.07
C THR A 89 1.72 12.67 -6.70
N ARG A 90 2.72 12.32 -5.90
CA ARG A 90 3.88 11.52 -6.33
C ARG A 90 3.57 10.03 -6.21
N ALA A 91 4.22 9.20 -7.01
CA ALA A 91 4.07 7.76 -6.84
C ALA A 91 4.61 7.34 -5.48
N THR A 92 4.02 6.30 -4.91
CA THR A 92 4.40 5.81 -3.58
C THR A 92 5.83 5.31 -3.58
N ILE A 93 6.33 4.74 -4.67
CA ILE A 93 7.74 4.34 -4.76
C ILE A 93 8.69 5.53 -4.57
N ASP A 94 8.44 6.67 -5.21
CA ASP A 94 9.25 7.89 -5.02
C ASP A 94 9.21 8.38 -3.57
N VAL A 95 8.04 8.29 -2.93
CA VAL A 95 7.87 8.68 -1.52
C VAL A 95 8.62 7.73 -0.58
N LEU A 96 8.64 6.43 -0.90
CA LEU A 96 9.37 5.42 -0.13
C LEU A 96 10.89 5.58 -0.31
N GLU A 97 11.36 5.91 -1.50
CA GLU A 97 12.78 6.20 -1.77
C GLU A 97 13.26 7.47 -1.04
N ASP A 98 12.48 8.56 -1.09
CA ASP A 98 12.77 9.78 -0.32
C ASP A 98 12.81 9.50 1.19
N PHE A 99 11.87 8.70 1.69
CA PHE A 99 11.85 8.29 3.10
C PHE A 99 13.08 7.47 3.47
N ALA A 100 13.52 6.53 2.62
CA ALA A 100 14.72 5.74 2.87
C ALA A 100 15.94 6.67 3.02
N HIS A 101 16.07 7.66 2.15
CA HIS A 101 17.14 8.65 2.24
C HIS A 101 17.07 9.50 3.51
N ARG A 102 15.88 9.97 3.91
CA ARG A 102 15.68 10.71 5.17
C ARG A 102 15.96 9.86 6.41
N CYS A 103 15.71 8.56 6.34
CA CYS A 103 16.03 7.62 7.41
C CYS A 103 17.55 7.51 7.59
N GLU A 104 18.32 7.46 6.49
CA GLU A 104 19.78 7.48 6.52
C GLU A 104 20.34 8.78 7.12
N ASP A 105 19.68 9.90 6.85
CA ASP A 105 20.05 11.23 7.39
C ASP A 105 19.57 11.45 8.84
N GLY A 106 18.75 10.55 9.39
CA GLY A 106 18.23 10.64 10.75
C GLY A 106 17.16 11.72 10.96
N THR A 107 16.48 12.17 9.90
CA THR A 107 15.52 13.29 9.94
C THR A 107 14.04 12.85 10.00
N VAL A 108 13.79 11.55 10.21
CA VAL A 108 12.46 10.95 10.20
C VAL A 108 11.71 11.14 11.52
N THR A 109 10.44 11.54 11.44
CA THR A 109 9.53 11.65 12.59
C THR A 109 8.71 10.37 12.81
N VAL A 110 8.10 10.20 13.99
CA VAL A 110 7.19 9.06 14.26
C VAL A 110 5.98 9.05 13.32
N GLU A 111 5.49 10.24 12.94
CA GLU A 111 4.39 10.38 11.98
C GLU A 111 4.81 9.93 10.57
N ASP A 112 6.04 10.25 10.14
CA ASP A 112 6.62 9.75 8.89
C ASP A 112 6.74 8.22 8.91
N MET A 113 7.15 7.61 10.03
CA MET A 113 7.22 6.15 10.15
C MET A 113 5.85 5.48 10.03
N ASN A 114 4.82 6.04 10.68
CA ASN A 114 3.46 5.49 10.59
C ASN A 114 2.88 5.62 9.17
N ARG A 115 3.10 6.77 8.53
CA ARG A 115 2.72 6.96 7.12
C ARG A 115 3.46 5.99 6.21
N HIS A 116 4.75 5.79 6.45
CA HIS A 116 5.55 4.83 5.71
C HIS A 116 5.07 3.39 5.94
N ASP A 117 4.74 2.98 7.16
CA ASP A 117 4.22 1.61 7.43
C ASP A 117 2.96 1.32 6.61
N ILE A 118 2.03 2.26 6.54
CA ILE A 118 0.80 2.14 5.74
C ILE A 118 1.12 2.07 4.23
N LEU A 119 2.07 2.88 3.75
CA LEU A 119 2.45 2.90 2.32
C LEU A 119 3.25 1.65 1.90
N SER A 120 4.20 1.27 2.75
CA SER A 120 5.10 0.13 2.55
C SER A 120 4.40 -1.21 2.67
N THR A 121 3.29 -1.30 3.42
CA THR A 121 2.55 -2.55 3.59
C THR A 121 1.99 -3.08 2.27
N LEU A 122 1.61 -2.22 1.31
CA LEU A 122 1.21 -2.71 -0.03
C LEU A 122 2.39 -3.01 -0.95
N TYR A 123 3.50 -2.28 -0.79
CA TYR A 123 4.68 -2.40 -1.66
C TYR A 123 5.59 -3.57 -1.28
N PHE A 124 5.81 -3.82 0.01
CA PHE A 124 6.83 -4.76 0.49
C PHE A 124 6.27 -5.99 1.19
N LYS A 125 5.02 -5.97 1.64
CA LYS A 125 4.40 -7.12 2.30
C LYS A 125 3.45 -7.82 1.33
N PRO A 126 3.87 -8.94 0.69
CA PRO A 126 2.93 -9.78 -0.02
C PRO A 126 1.83 -10.23 0.95
N ALA A 127 0.56 -10.10 0.55
CA ALA A 127 -0.62 -10.39 1.36
C ALA A 127 -0.64 -11.81 1.97
N ARG A 128 0.20 -12.73 1.47
CA ARG A 128 0.46 -14.03 2.11
C ARG A 128 1.28 -13.99 3.40
N MET A 129 1.71 -12.81 3.86
CA MET A 129 2.48 -12.65 5.09
C MET A 129 1.88 -11.60 6.05
N PHE A 130 0.55 -11.38 6.01
CA PHE A 130 -0.17 -10.82 7.16
C PHE A 130 -0.25 -11.86 8.29
N LYS A 131 0.90 -12.34 8.78
CA LYS A 131 0.97 -12.78 10.17
C LYS A 131 0.90 -11.50 10.98
N PHE A 132 -0.30 -11.18 11.46
CA PHE A 132 -0.45 -10.32 12.60
C PHE A 132 0.34 -11.01 13.72
N ASP A 133 1.58 -10.59 13.96
CA ASP A 133 2.22 -10.89 15.22
C ASP A 133 1.40 -10.11 16.25
N ALA A 134 0.41 -10.77 16.83
CA ALA A 134 -0.20 -10.34 18.09
C ALA A 134 0.85 -10.55 19.21
N GLY A 135 2.07 -10.05 19.00
CA GLY A 135 3.14 -9.98 19.95
C GLY A 135 3.04 -8.66 20.67
N THR A 136 2.31 -8.69 21.79
CA THR A 136 2.54 -7.81 22.93
C THR A 136 2.61 -6.31 22.62
N HIS A 137 1.44 -5.68 22.70
CA HIS A 137 1.34 -4.33 23.23
C HIS A 137 1.79 -4.36 24.71
N THR A 138 3.09 -4.51 24.94
CA THR A 138 3.70 -4.20 26.23
C THR A 138 4.20 -2.78 26.16
N SER A 139 3.39 -1.87 26.68
CA SER A 139 3.86 -0.65 27.32
C SER A 139 5.17 -0.94 28.05
N GLY A 140 6.29 -0.41 27.55
CA GLY A 140 7.60 -0.87 28.01
C GLY A 140 8.74 0.01 27.54
N GLN A 141 8.86 1.20 28.15
CA GLN A 141 10.09 1.96 28.35
C GLN A 141 10.89 2.40 27.12
N TYR A 142 10.75 3.69 26.81
CA TYR A 142 11.89 4.51 26.39
C TYR A 142 13.09 4.25 27.32
N ARG A 143 14.18 3.70 26.79
CA ARG A 143 15.51 3.84 27.39
C ARG A 143 16.46 4.44 26.37
N GLY A 144 17.00 5.58 26.79
CA GLY A 144 17.84 6.46 26.01
C GLY A 144 19.16 5.86 25.59
N TRP A 145 19.71 6.49 24.57
CA TRP A 145 21.06 6.29 24.08
C TRP A 145 22.04 6.94 25.05
N ASN A 146 23.03 6.16 25.46
CA ASN A 146 24.38 6.64 25.75
C ASN A 146 25.35 5.51 25.37
#